data_AF-A0A2P6P1Y7-F1
#
_entry.id   AF-A0A2P6P1Y7-F1
#
_cell.length_a   1.000
_cell.length_b   1.000
_cell.length_c   1.000
_cell.angle_alpha   90.00
_cell.angle_beta   90.00
_cell.angle_gamma   90.00
#
_symmetry.space_group_name_H-M   'P 1'
#
loop_
_entity.id
_entity.type
_entity.pdbx_description
1 polymer ?
#
loop_
_entity_poly.entity_id
_entity_poly.type
_entity_poly.pdbx_seq_one_letter_code
_entity_poly.pdbx_strand_id
1 'polypeptide(L)'
;MAAEDTSKVCEAHPMTGGDGPNSYAKNSTFQRGGVDAAKELLSNAIAEKLDIQIFPSNTFVWWIWVALLDQIHFGQLKTFLKLWKPSSKVKG
;
A
#
# COMPACT_ATOMS: atom_id res chain seq x y z
N MET A 1 -40.84 28.53 -28.59
CA MET A 1 -39.79 27.78 -29.29
C MET A 1 -39.05 26.97 -28.24
N ALA A 2 -39.39 25.70 -28.06
CA ALA A 2 -38.68 24.81 -27.14
C ALA A 2 -37.47 24.24 -27.88
N ALA A 3 -36.28 24.52 -27.39
CA ALA A 3 -35.05 23.92 -27.89
C ALA A 3 -34.96 22.50 -27.33
N GLU A 4 -35.17 21.51 -28.18
CA GLU A 4 -34.93 20.10 -27.91
C GLU A 4 -33.43 19.84 -27.99
N ASP A 5 -32.78 19.76 -26.82
CA ASP A 5 -31.40 19.30 -26.69
C ASP A 5 -31.36 17.81 -27.04
N THR A 6 -31.22 17.52 -28.34
CA THR A 6 -30.96 16.19 -28.85
C THR A 6 -29.54 15.79 -28.45
N SER A 7 -29.41 15.23 -27.24
CA SER A 7 -28.18 14.58 -26.79
C SER A 7 -27.81 13.54 -27.86
N LYS A 8 -26.75 13.80 -28.62
CA LYS A 8 -26.25 12.88 -29.63
C LYS A 8 -25.90 11.56 -28.93
N VAL A 9 -26.78 10.57 -29.04
CA VAL A 9 -26.49 9.20 -28.62
C VAL A 9 -25.38 8.72 -29.55
N CYS A 10 -24.20 8.48 -29.00
CA CYS A 10 -23.12 7.85 -29.75
C CYS A 10 -23.51 6.39 -30.03
N GLU A 11 -23.82 6.09 -31.28
CA GLU A 11 -24.05 4.72 -31.72
C GLU A 11 -22.77 3.89 -31.54
N ALA A 12 -22.91 2.70 -30.96
CA ALA A 12 -21.78 1.81 -30.73
C ALA A 12 -21.53 0.93 -31.96
N HIS A 13 -20.31 0.96 -32.47
CA HIS A 13 -19.83 0.05 -33.51
C HIS A 13 -18.72 -0.85 -32.92
N PRO A 14 -19.09 -1.92 -32.20
CA PRO A 14 -18.12 -2.81 -31.58
C PRO A 14 -17.37 -3.65 -32.62
N MET A 15 -16.18 -4.11 -32.24
CA MET A 15 -15.41 -5.06 -33.06
C MET A 15 -16.07 -6.44 -33.09
N THR A 16 -15.83 -7.20 -34.17
CA THR A 16 -16.41 -8.53 -34.38
C THR A 16 -16.07 -9.49 -33.24
N GLY A 17 -17.07 -9.91 -32.47
CA GLY A 17 -16.90 -10.91 -31.41
C GLY A 17 -16.76 -12.35 -31.91
N GLY A 18 -16.65 -13.28 -30.95
CA GLY A 18 -16.58 -14.73 -31.19
C GLY A 18 -15.18 -15.28 -31.48
N ASP A 19 -15.11 -16.56 -31.87
CA ASP A 19 -13.86 -17.32 -32.06
C ASP A 19 -13.64 -17.84 -33.49
N GLY A 20 -14.50 -17.45 -34.43
CA GLY A 20 -14.38 -17.82 -35.83
C GLY A 20 -13.16 -17.20 -36.53
N PRO A 21 -12.83 -17.64 -37.76
CA PRO A 21 -11.64 -17.14 -38.48
C PRO A 21 -11.61 -15.61 -38.69
N ASN A 22 -12.78 -14.98 -38.79
CA ASN A 22 -12.94 -13.54 -39.01
C ASN A 22 -13.22 -12.77 -37.71
N SER A 23 -13.10 -13.40 -36.54
CA SER A 23 -13.31 -12.70 -35.28
C SER A 23 -12.16 -11.76 -34.94
N TYR A 24 -12.46 -10.71 -34.19
CA TYR A 24 -11.47 -9.74 -33.76
C TYR A 24 -10.35 -10.39 -32.96
N ALA A 25 -10.66 -11.38 -32.12
CA ALA A 25 -9.67 -12.13 -31.34
C ALA A 25 -8.58 -12.79 -32.20
N LYS A 26 -8.86 -13.10 -33.47
CA LYS A 26 -7.90 -13.70 -34.42
C LYS A 26 -7.27 -12.69 -35.38
N ASN A 27 -7.84 -11.49 -35.53
CA ASN A 27 -7.40 -10.49 -36.51
C ASN A 27 -6.86 -9.18 -35.89
N SER A 28 -6.78 -9.07 -34.57
CA SER A 28 -6.32 -7.86 -33.86
C SER A 28 -4.82 -7.86 -33.53
N THR A 29 -3.97 -8.33 -34.45
CA THR A 29 -2.53 -8.53 -34.21
C THR A 29 -1.79 -7.22 -33.93
N PHE A 30 -2.17 -6.13 -34.60
CA PHE A 30 -1.57 -4.82 -34.39
C PHE A 30 -1.85 -4.26 -32.99
N GLN A 31 -3.11 -4.32 -32.54
CA GLN A 31 -3.50 -3.91 -31.19
C GLN A 31 -2.83 -4.78 -30.12
N ARG A 32 -2.74 -6.10 -30.38
CA ARG A 32 -2.01 -7.03 -29.51
C ARG A 32 -0.54 -6.63 -29.36
N GLY A 33 0.14 -6.28 -30.46
CA GLY A 33 1.52 -5.79 -30.38
C GLY A 33 1.66 -4.53 -29.52
N GLY A 34 0.70 -3.59 -29.62
CA GLY A 34 0.66 -2.41 -28.74
C GLY A 34 0.48 -2.76 -27.26
N VAL A 35 -0.41 -3.71 -26.94
CA VAL A 35 -0.60 -4.20 -25.57
C VAL A 35 0.63 -4.91 -25.04
N ASP A 36 1.29 -5.72 -25.87
CA ASP A 36 2.50 -6.44 -25.48
C ASP A 36 3.65 -5.47 -25.14
N ALA A 37 3.83 -4.40 -25.93
CA ALA A 37 4.80 -3.33 -25.63
C ALA A 37 4.42 -2.53 -24.37
N ALA A 38 3.14 -2.18 -24.21
CA ALA A 38 2.65 -1.46 -23.03
C ALA A 38 2.81 -2.28 -21.74
N LYS A 39 2.68 -3.60 -21.81
CA LYS A 39 2.87 -4.51 -20.68
C LYS A 39 4.30 -4.44 -20.13
N GLU A 40 5.30 -4.38 -21.00
CA GLU A 40 6.70 -4.24 -20.58
C GLU A 40 6.92 -2.90 -19.86
N LEU A 41 6.47 -1.80 -20.46
CA LEU A 41 6.55 -0.46 -19.86
C LEU A 41 5.85 -0.40 -18.50
N LEU A 42 4.66 -1.01 -18.40
CA LEU A 42 3.91 -1.05 -17.15
C LEU A 42 4.64 -1.87 -16.08
N SER A 43 5.24 -3.00 -16.43
CA SER A 43 6.01 -3.82 -15.48
C SER A 43 7.22 -3.07 -14.92
N ASN A 44 7.92 -2.31 -15.77
CA ASN A 44 9.04 -1.47 -15.36
C ASN A 44 8.56 -0.33 -14.45
N ALA A 45 7.47 0.37 -14.83
CA ALA A 45 6.89 1.42 -14.02
C ALA A 45 6.42 0.92 -12.64
N ILE A 46 5.84 -0.29 -12.57
CA ILE A 46 5.48 -0.91 -11.29
C ILE A 46 6.73 -1.20 -10.47
N ALA A 47 7.77 -1.81 -11.04
CA ALA A 47 9.01 -2.09 -10.31
C ALA A 47 9.69 -0.82 -9.78
N GLU A 48 9.64 0.28 -10.53
CA GLU A 48 10.25 1.57 -10.14
C GLU A 48 9.41 2.38 -9.14
N LYS A 49 8.08 2.37 -9.28
CA LYS A 49 7.17 3.25 -8.53
C LYS A 49 6.46 2.56 -7.38
N LEU A 50 6.26 1.25 -7.46
CA LEU A 50 5.69 0.47 -6.38
C LEU A 50 6.80 0.20 -5.35
N ASP A 51 7.13 1.23 -4.60
CA ASP A 51 7.89 1.11 -3.36
C ASP A 51 7.00 0.36 -2.37
N ILE A 52 7.12 -0.97 -2.37
CA ILE A 52 6.57 -1.82 -1.33
C ILE A 52 7.41 -1.51 -0.10
N GLN A 53 7.15 -0.36 0.53
CA GLN A 53 7.68 -0.08 1.85
C GLN A 53 7.26 -1.26 2.69
N ILE A 54 8.25 -2.07 3.03
CA ILE A 54 8.12 -3.23 3.89
C ILE A 54 7.45 -2.68 5.14
N PHE A 55 6.14 -2.92 5.25
CA PHE A 55 5.40 -2.56 6.45
C PHE A 55 6.22 -3.11 7.61
N PRO A 56 6.50 -2.31 8.66
CA PRO A 56 7.23 -2.82 9.81
C PRO A 56 6.49 -4.08 10.24
N SER A 57 7.15 -5.23 10.06
CA SER A 57 6.54 -6.51 10.35
C SER A 57 6.02 -6.47 11.79
N ASN A 58 4.97 -7.22 12.09
CA ASN A 58 4.38 -7.25 13.43
C ASN A 58 5.45 -7.52 14.52
N THR A 59 6.54 -8.19 14.14
CA THR A 59 7.76 -8.38 14.93
C THR A 59 8.45 -7.07 15.33
N PHE A 60 8.62 -6.10 14.43
CA PHE A 60 9.23 -4.80 14.74
C PHE A 60 8.38 -3.99 15.72
N VAL A 61 7.06 -4.03 15.56
CA VAL A 61 6.11 -3.39 16.50
C VAL A 61 6.15 -4.09 17.86
N TRP A 62 6.26 -5.41 17.89
CA TRP A 62 6.39 -6.20 19.13
C TRP A 62 7.69 -5.88 19.89
N TRP A 63 8.82 -5.72 19.19
CA TRP A 63 10.09 -5.29 19.81
C TRP A 63 10.01 -3.88 20.42
N ILE A 64 9.30 -2.95 19.79
CA ILE A 64 9.05 -1.62 20.37
C ILE A 64 8.22 -1.73 21.65
N TRP A 65 7.18 -2.56 21.66
CA TRP A 65 6.38 -2.82 22.87
C TRP A 65 7.19 -3.47 23.98
N VAL A 66 8.01 -4.46 23.67
CA VAL A 66 8.92 -5.11 24.63
C VAL A 66 9.89 -4.09 25.23
N ALA A 67 10.53 -3.26 24.39
CA ALA A 67 11.44 -2.21 24.88
C ALA A 67 10.73 -1.15 25.73
N LEU A 68 9.47 -0.83 25.43
CA LEU A 68 8.67 0.13 26.20
C LEU A 68 8.27 -0.43 27.57
N LEU A 69 7.94 -1.72 27.66
CA LEU A 69 7.64 -2.40 28.93
C LEU A 69 8.86 -2.45 29.87
N ASP A 70 10.07 -2.68 29.32
CA ASP A 70 11.32 -2.64 30.11
C ASP A 70 11.63 -1.24 30.66
N GLN A 71 11.34 -0.18 29.90
CA GLN A 71 11.51 1.21 30.36
C GLN A 71 10.59 1.54 31.56
N ILE A 72 9.36 1.02 31.57
CA ILE A 72 8.40 1.25 32.65
C ILE A 72 8.83 0.53 33.93
N HIS A 73 9.26 -0.72 33.83
CA HIS A 73 9.74 -1.49 34.99
C HIS A 73 10.98 -0.86 35.63
N PHE A 74 11.94 -0.41 34.82
CA PHE A 74 13.17 0.20 35.32
C PHE A 74 12.94 1.62 35.90
N GLY A 75 11.98 2.37 35.36
CA GLY A 75 11.58 3.70 35.84
C GLY A 75 10.93 3.67 37.23
N GLN A 76 10.05 2.69 37.48
CA GLN A 76 9.43 2.49 38.80
C GLN A 76 10.48 2.10 39.84
N LEU A 77 11.34 1.12 39.54
CA LEU A 77 12.38 0.64 40.47
C LEU A 77 13.35 1.75 40.90
N LYS A 78 13.75 2.63 39.97
CA LYS A 78 14.61 3.79 40.28
C LYS A 78 13.92 4.78 41.23
N THR A 79 12.63 4.98 41.06
CA THR A 79 11.84 5.87 41.91
C THR A 79 11.69 5.29 43.32
N PHE A 80 11.40 3.99 43.43
CA PHE A 80 11.36 3.27 44.70
C PHE A 80 12.72 3.27 45.42
N LEU A 81 13.83 3.03 44.70
CA LEU A 81 15.18 3.04 45.27
C LEU A 81 15.60 4.43 45.77
N LYS A 82 15.10 5.50 45.12
CA LYS A 82 15.37 6.89 45.53
C LYS A 82 14.56 7.29 46.77
N LEU A 83 13.34 6.78 46.90
CA LEU A 83 12.50 6.95 48.10
C LEU A 83 13.05 6.12 49.29
N TRP A 84 13.60 4.93 49.03
CA TRP A 84 14.28 4.09 50.02
C TRP A 84 15.74 4.56 50.28
N LYS A 85 15.99 5.86 50.40
CA LYS A 85 17.21 6.31 51.09
C LYS A 85 16.89 6.45 52.58
N PRO A 86 17.37 5.54 53.45
CA PRO A 86 17.13 5.68 54.88
C PRO A 86 17.81 6.96 55.37
N SER A 87 17.01 7.79 56.06
CA SER A 87 17.44 9.03 56.72
C SER A 87 18.37 8.70 57.90
N SER A 88 19.62 8.34 57.63
CA SER A 88 20.66 8.24 58.65
C SER A 88 21.20 9.63 58.97
N LYS A 89 20.43 10.39 59.74
CA LYS A 89 20.92 11.55 60.49
C LYS A 89 20.62 11.31 61.96
N VAL A 90 21.43 10.44 62.59
CA VAL A 90 21.56 10.42 64.04
C VAL A 90 22.65 11.43 64.37
N LYS A 91 22.23 12.57 64.92
CA LYS A 91 23.12 13.48 65.65
C LYS A 91 23.41 12.84 67.00
N GLY A 92 24.67 12.70 67.34
CA GLY A 92 25.18 12.30 68.65
C GLY A 92 26.66 12.61 68.69
#